data_AF-A0A3F3HDW6-F1
#
_entry.id   AF-A0A3F3HDW6-F1
#
_cell.length_a   1.000
_cell.length_b   1.000
_cell.length_c   1.000
_cell.angle_alpha   90.00
_cell.angle_beta   90.00
_cell.angle_gamma   90.00
#
_symmetry.space_group_name_H-M   'P 1'
#
loop_
_entity.id
_entity.type
_entity.pdbx_description
1 polymer ?
#
loop_
_entity_poly.entity_id
_entity_poly.type
_entity_poly.pdbx_seq_one_letter_code
_entity_poly.pdbx_strand_id
1 'polypeptide(L)'
;MNTSSDMEIKLDMEVQLHTDINNKQSYITVNAPSKTPYVEYVINKIKKIFVEDKFTVKDNNGYTSVPISEIMRVYTERNSVYCEFQGRKIKIKERIYQMKNLLPDDSFFQVSQKEVVRRQPAKFGCFL
;
A
#
# COMPACT_ATOMS: atom_id res chain seq x y z
N MET A 1 -24.87 -10.27 -41.24
CA MET A 1 -23.64 -9.48 -41.45
C MET A 1 -23.19 -8.91 -40.10
N ASN A 2 -21.89 -9.00 -39.85
CA ASN A 2 -21.09 -8.48 -38.72
C ASN A 2 -21.33 -9.08 -37.33
N THR A 3 -20.69 -10.23 -37.10
CA THR A 3 -20.17 -10.61 -35.78
C THR A 3 -18.89 -9.82 -35.53
N SER A 4 -18.92 -8.92 -34.55
CA SER A 4 -17.75 -8.26 -33.98
C SER A 4 -16.86 -9.36 -33.38
N SER A 5 -15.72 -9.64 -34.01
CA SER A 5 -14.72 -10.53 -33.45
C SER A 5 -14.00 -9.80 -32.33
N ASP A 6 -14.32 -10.12 -31.09
CA ASP A 6 -13.53 -9.70 -29.94
C ASP A 6 -12.10 -10.22 -30.14
N MET A 7 -11.18 -9.29 -30.37
CA MET A 7 -9.77 -9.59 -30.53
C MET A 7 -9.22 -9.94 -29.14
N GLU A 8 -9.26 -11.22 -28.79
CA GLU A 8 -8.65 -11.73 -27.58
C GLU A 8 -7.12 -11.61 -27.73
N ILE A 9 -6.54 -10.56 -27.15
CA ILE A 9 -5.08 -10.43 -27.07
C ILE A 9 -4.62 -11.45 -26.03
N LYS A 10 -4.26 -12.65 -26.52
CA LYS A 10 -3.62 -13.68 -25.72
C LYS A 10 -2.22 -13.20 -25.36
N LEU A 11 -2.05 -12.72 -24.13
CA LEU A 11 -0.76 -12.30 -23.62
C LEU A 11 -0.08 -13.53 -22.99
N ASP A 12 0.99 -14.02 -23.60
CA ASP A 12 1.87 -15.05 -23.02
C ASP A 12 2.71 -14.46 -21.88
N MET A 13 2.08 -13.82 -20.91
CA MET A 13 2.73 -13.26 -19.73
C MET A 13 2.37 -14.07 -18.50
N GLU A 14 3.41 -14.37 -17.72
CA GLU A 14 3.28 -15.04 -16.44
C GLU A 14 3.85 -14.15 -15.34
N VAL A 15 3.10 -14.00 -14.26
CA VAL A 15 3.53 -13.27 -13.06
C VAL A 15 3.66 -14.27 -11.92
N GLN A 16 4.84 -14.34 -11.33
CA GLN A 16 5.13 -15.22 -10.19
C GLN A 16 5.51 -14.38 -8.97
N LEU A 17 4.84 -14.64 -7.85
CA LEU A 17 5.22 -14.10 -6.54
C LEU A 17 6.08 -15.13 -5.81
N HIS A 18 7.27 -14.72 -5.42
CA HIS A 18 8.18 -15.51 -4.60
C HIS A 18 8.27 -14.89 -3.21
N THR A 19 8.02 -15.69 -2.17
CA THR A 19 8.04 -15.25 -0.77
C THR A 19 9.04 -16.10 0.00
N ASP A 20 10.18 -15.52 0.39
CA ASP A 20 11.14 -16.18 1.26
C ASP A 20 10.82 -15.86 2.73
N ILE A 21 10.21 -16.82 3.42
CA ILE A 21 9.80 -16.71 4.82
C ILE A 21 11.02 -16.57 5.75
N ASN A 22 12.18 -17.11 5.34
CA ASN A 22 13.40 -17.11 6.14
C ASN A 22 14.15 -15.77 6.00
N ASN A 23 14.20 -15.22 4.78
CA ASN A 23 14.92 -13.97 4.50
C ASN A 23 14.05 -12.71 4.53
N LYS A 24 12.75 -12.82 4.83
CA LYS A 24 11.76 -11.71 4.84
C LYS A 24 11.71 -10.90 3.54
N GLN A 25 12.18 -11.46 2.43
CA GLN A 25 12.24 -10.77 1.15
C GLN A 25 11.28 -11.44 0.18
N SER A 26 10.39 -10.63 -0.39
CA SER A 26 9.49 -11.06 -1.46
C SER A 26 9.91 -10.36 -2.75
N TYR A 27 9.85 -11.09 -3.87
CA TYR A 27 10.09 -10.52 -5.18
C TYR A 27 9.04 -11.02 -6.18
N ILE A 28 8.82 -10.20 -7.20
CA ILE A 28 7.90 -10.49 -8.29
C ILE A 28 8.72 -10.65 -9.56
N THR A 29 8.49 -11.74 -10.26
CA THR A 29 9.04 -11.98 -11.60
C THR A 29 7.92 -11.79 -12.62
N VAL A 30 8.22 -11.03 -13.67
CA VAL A 30 7.35 -10.87 -14.85
C VAL A 30 8.04 -11.53 -16.03
N ASN A 31 7.53 -12.68 -16.46
CA ASN A 31 8.02 -13.41 -17.62
C ASN A 31 7.24 -12.96 -18.85
N ALA A 32 7.95 -12.51 -19.89
CA ALA A 32 7.35 -12.12 -21.17
C ALA A 32 8.26 -12.54 -22.33
N PRO A 33 7.70 -12.89 -23.51
CA PRO A 33 8.49 -13.31 -24.68
C PRO A 33 9.45 -12.23 -25.19
N SER A 34 9.09 -10.95 -25.00
CA SER A 34 9.95 -9.82 -25.34
C SER A 34 9.61 -8.59 -24.48
N LYS A 35 10.58 -7.69 -24.31
CA LYS A 35 10.40 -6.42 -23.60
C LYS A 35 9.70 -5.40 -24.50
N THR A 36 8.38 -5.38 -24.47
CA THR A 36 7.55 -4.44 -25.25
C THR A 36 7.15 -3.23 -24.40
N PRO A 37 6.71 -2.11 -25.02
CA PRO A 37 6.17 -0.96 -24.28
C PRO A 37 5.02 -1.33 -23.33
N TYR A 38 4.22 -2.34 -23.70
CA TYR A 38 3.14 -2.85 -22.85
C TYR A 38 3.68 -3.60 -21.62
N VAL A 39 4.71 -4.44 -21.78
CA VAL A 39 5.39 -5.11 -20.65
C VAL A 39 6.03 -4.08 -19.72
N GLU A 40 6.66 -3.04 -20.26
CA GLU A 40 7.21 -1.93 -19.46
C GLU A 40 6.11 -1.16 -18.71
N TYR A 41 4.96 -0.93 -19.34
CA TYR A 41 3.80 -0.32 -18.71
C TYR A 41 3.31 -1.13 -17.51
N VAL A 42 3.17 -2.45 -17.66
CA VAL A 42 2.77 -3.37 -16.57
C VAL A 42 3.79 -3.33 -15.43
N ILE A 43 5.09 -3.45 -15.74
CA ILE A 43 6.16 -3.36 -14.73
C ILE A 43 6.09 -2.02 -13.99
N ASN A 44 5.85 -0.92 -14.68
CA ASN A 44 5.75 0.40 -14.06
C ASN A 44 4.50 0.55 -13.19
N LYS A 45 3.38 -0.06 -13.56
CA LYS A 45 2.17 -0.12 -12.72
C LYS A 45 2.43 -0.93 -11.45
N ILE A 46 3.04 -2.11 -11.59
CA ILE A 46 3.45 -2.95 -10.46
C ILE A 46 4.40 -2.15 -9.55
N LYS A 47 5.45 -1.53 -10.11
CA LYS A 47 6.35 -0.67 -9.34
C LYS A 47 5.61 0.44 -8.62
N LYS A 48 4.65 1.13 -9.25
CA LYS A 48 3.86 2.19 -8.60
C LYS A 48 3.00 1.70 -7.44
N ILE A 49 2.54 0.44 -7.46
CA ILE A 49 1.87 -0.18 -6.32
C ILE A 49 2.86 -0.32 -5.14
N PHE A 50 4.14 -0.53 -5.43
CA PHE A 50 5.21 -0.65 -4.42
C PHE A 50 5.96 0.66 -4.13
N VAL A 51 5.88 1.67 -5.00
CA VAL A 51 6.34 3.04 -4.73
C VAL A 51 5.34 3.58 -3.73
N GLU A 52 5.71 3.43 -2.46
CA GLU A 52 4.92 3.77 -1.30
C GLU A 52 4.21 5.10 -1.52
N ASP A 53 2.88 5.10 -1.45
CA ASP A 53 2.17 6.34 -1.23
C ASP A 53 2.74 6.95 0.04
N LYS A 54 3.34 8.14 -0.09
CA LYS A 54 3.94 8.86 1.03
C LYS A 54 3.05 10.02 1.40
N PHE A 55 2.86 10.19 2.69
CA PHE A 55 2.18 11.32 3.27
C PHE A 55 3.21 12.25 3.90
N THR A 56 3.25 13.50 3.44
CA THR A 56 4.16 14.51 3.98
C THR A 56 3.53 15.19 5.18
N VAL A 57 4.22 15.11 6.31
CA VAL A 57 3.76 15.61 7.60
C VAL A 57 4.66 16.71 8.08
N LYS A 58 4.04 17.81 8.52
CA LYS A 58 4.78 18.88 9.17
C LYS A 58 4.93 18.56 10.66
N ASP A 59 6.16 18.35 11.10
CA ASP A 59 6.51 18.21 12.51
C ASP A 59 7.28 19.45 13.03
N ASN A 60 7.80 19.37 14.26
CA ASN A 60 8.54 20.47 14.88
C ASN A 60 9.91 20.73 14.22
N ASN A 61 10.44 19.76 13.46
CA ASN A 61 11.74 19.80 12.82
C ASN A 61 11.64 20.06 11.31
N GLY A 62 10.43 20.21 10.75
CA GLY A 62 10.21 20.54 9.35
C GLY A 62 9.13 19.67 8.71
N TYR A 63 9.45 19.11 7.55
CA TYR A 63 8.58 18.18 6.83
C TYR A 63 9.21 16.79 6.82
N THR A 64 8.46 15.82 7.33
CA THR A 64 8.82 14.40 7.33
C THR A 64 7.93 13.69 6.31
N SER A 65 8.53 12.88 5.44
CA SER A 65 7.77 12.04 4.51
C SER A 65 7.56 10.68 5.14
N VAL A 66 6.30 10.30 5.38
CA VAL A 66 5.93 9.04 6.01
C VAL A 66 5.33 8.09 4.97
N PRO A 67 5.95 6.94 4.72
CA PRO A 67 5.33 5.89 3.91
C PRO A 67 4.02 5.41 4.54
N ILE A 68 2.93 5.39 3.78
CA ILE A 68 1.64 4.87 4.25
C ILE A 68 1.80 3.40 4.69
N SER A 69 2.67 2.64 4.03
CA SER A 69 3.07 1.27 4.37
C SER A 69 3.64 1.11 5.78
N GLU A 70 4.16 2.17 6.40
CA GLU A 70 4.76 2.15 7.72
C GLU A 70 3.85 2.72 8.82
N ILE A 71 2.73 3.34 8.44
CA ILE A 71 1.75 3.87 9.41
C ILE A 71 1.10 2.70 10.13
N MET A 72 1.24 2.67 11.45
CA MET A 72 0.61 1.69 12.34
C MET A 72 -0.81 2.12 12.70
N ARG A 73 -0.99 3.40 13.03
CA ARG A 73 -2.29 4.00 13.35
C ARG A 73 -2.26 5.52 13.28
N VAL A 74 -3.45 6.10 13.19
CA VAL A 74 -3.70 7.53 13.33
C VAL A 74 -4.79 7.72 14.38
N TYR A 75 -4.54 8.56 15.39
CA TYR A 75 -5.46 8.74 16.50
C TYR A 75 -5.50 10.17 17.03
N THR A 76 -6.59 10.52 17.70
CA THR A 76 -6.76 11.81 18.38
C THR A 76 -6.47 11.69 19.87
N GLU A 77 -5.57 12.51 20.39
CA GLU A 77 -5.24 12.61 21.81
C GLU A 77 -5.11 14.09 22.20
N ARG A 78 -5.75 14.51 23.30
CA ARG A 78 -5.69 15.91 23.82
C ARG A 78 -5.87 16.96 22.71
N ASN A 79 -6.92 16.79 21.89
CA ASN A 79 -7.30 17.65 20.75
C ASN A 79 -6.29 17.74 19.58
N SER A 80 -5.23 16.93 19.59
CA SER A 80 -4.27 16.83 18.49
C SER A 80 -4.40 15.46 17.81
N VAL A 81 -4.15 15.41 16.51
CA VAL A 81 -4.10 14.15 15.76
C VAL A 81 -2.64 13.72 15.64
N TYR A 82 -2.41 12.43 15.83
CA TYR A 82 -1.10 11.82 15.80
C TYR A 82 -1.07 10.66 14.83
N CYS A 83 0.03 10.56 14.09
CA CYS A 83 0.38 9.40 13.28
C CYS A 83 1.48 8.63 14.02
N GLU A 84 1.30 7.32 14.14
CA GLU A 84 2.29 6.41 14.70
C GLU A 84 2.89 5.57 13.58
N PHE A 85 4.20 5.68 13.39
CA PHE A 85 4.96 4.94 12.38
C PHE A 85 6.36 4.63 12.95
N GLN A 86 6.90 3.44 12.66
CA GLN A 86 8.22 2.99 13.17
C GLN A 86 8.42 3.20 14.70
N GLY A 87 7.36 3.03 15.50
CA GLY A 87 7.40 3.26 16.96
C GLY A 87 7.53 4.73 17.39
N ARG A 88 7.46 5.67 16.46
CA ARG A 88 7.47 7.11 16.72
C ARG A 88 6.05 7.66 16.62
N LYS A 89 5.76 8.65 17.47
CA LYS A 89 4.52 9.43 17.44
C LYS A 89 4.82 10.82 16.91
N ILE A 90 4.18 11.20 15.81
CA ILE A 90 4.28 12.54 15.24
C ILE A 90 2.91 13.22 15.26
N LYS A 91 2.90 14.51 15.60
CA LYS A 91 1.70 15.32 15.47
C LYS A 91 1.49 15.66 14.00
N ILE A 92 0.26 15.51 13.52
CA ILE A 92 -0.12 15.81 12.14
C ILE A 92 -1.16 16.94 12.13
N LYS A 93 -1.33 17.62 10.99
CA LYS A 93 -2.31 18.71 10.86
C LYS A 93 -3.68 18.20 10.43
N GLU A 94 -3.67 17.08 9.76
CA GLU A 94 -4.80 16.41 9.15
C GLU A 94 -5.72 15.86 10.23
N ARG A 95 -7.02 16.01 10.00
CA ARG A 95 -8.05 15.42 10.86
C ARG A 95 -8.26 13.95 10.52
N ILE A 96 -8.79 13.16 11.46
CA ILE A 96 -9.08 11.72 11.26
C ILE A 96 -9.91 11.47 9.99
N TYR A 97 -10.93 12.30 9.71
CA TYR A 97 -11.74 12.14 8.51
C TYR A 97 -10.99 12.44 7.20
N GLN A 98 -9.98 13.33 7.24
CA GLN A 98 -9.14 13.60 6.08
C GLN A 98 -8.18 12.42 5.85
N MET A 99 -7.65 11.86 6.93
CA MET A 99 -6.80 10.68 6.87
C MET A 99 -7.56 9.47 6.33
N LYS A 100 -8.85 9.32 6.63
CA LYS A 100 -9.68 8.27 6.04
C LYS A 100 -9.76 8.33 4.51
N ASN A 101 -9.68 9.51 3.91
CA ASN A 101 -9.68 9.67 2.45
C ASN A 101 -8.29 9.44 1.83
N LEU A 102 -7.22 9.52 2.62
CA LEU A 102 -5.83 9.36 2.18
C LEU A 102 -5.32 7.94 2.40
N LEU A 103 -5.79 7.26 3.45
CA LEU A 103 -5.39 5.92 3.80
C LEU A 103 -6.20 4.90 2.99
N PRO A 104 -5.55 3.92 2.35
CA PRO A 104 -6.25 2.87 1.60
C PRO A 104 -7.19 2.05 2.50
N ASP A 105 -8.48 1.97 2.13
CA ASP A 105 -9.52 1.25 2.89
C ASP A 105 -9.24 -0.26 3.04
N ASP A 106 -8.49 -0.83 2.10
CA ASP A 106 -8.04 -2.23 2.10
C ASP A 106 -6.93 -2.48 3.14
N SER A 107 -6.20 -1.44 3.54
CA SER A 107 -5.03 -1.50 4.42
C SER A 107 -5.31 -0.94 5.80
N PHE A 108 -6.35 -0.10 5.96
CA PHE A 108 -6.71 0.55 7.21
C PHE A 108 -8.18 0.32 7.56
N PHE A 109 -8.50 0.35 8.85
CA PHE A 109 -9.88 0.34 9.32
C PHE A 109 -10.07 1.27 10.52
N GLN A 110 -11.25 1.88 10.59
CA GLN A 110 -11.61 2.79 11.66
C GLN A 110 -12.15 2.02 12.87
N VAL A 111 -11.39 1.94 13.95
CA VAL A 111 -11.80 1.29 15.21
C VAL A 111 -12.70 2.19 16.06
N SER A 112 -12.59 3.52 15.89
CA SER A 112 -13.45 4.48 16.57
C SER A 112 -13.51 5.81 15.81
N GLN A 113 -14.40 6.73 16.23
CA GLN A 113 -14.42 8.09 15.68
C GLN A 113 -13.08 8.84 15.85
N LYS A 114 -12.24 8.39 16.78
CA LYS A 114 -10.97 9.04 17.13
C LYS A 114 -9.74 8.27 16.65
N GLU A 115 -9.89 7.10 16.02
CA GLU A 115 -8.76 6.22 15.71
C GLU A 115 -9.00 5.36 14.47
N VAL A 116 -7.98 5.34 13.61
CA VAL A 116 -7.85 4.48 12.42
C VAL A 116 -6.57 3.69 12.58
N VAL A 117 -6.62 2.38 12.37
CA VAL A 117 -5.48 1.48 12.56
C VAL A 117 -5.22 0.70 11.28
N ARG A 118 -3.96 0.33 11.06
CA ARG A 118 -3.61 -0.57 9.96
C ARG A 118 -4.21 -1.95 10.22
N ARG A 119 -4.79 -2.57 9.19
CA ARG A 119 -5.14 -3.98 9.19
C ARG A 119 -3.85 -4.77 9.29
N GLN A 120 -3.63 -5.41 10.42
CA GLN A 120 -2.59 -6.43 10.49
C GLN A 120 -3.10 -7.64 9.71
N PRO A 121 -2.26 -8.29 8.88
CA PRO A 121 -2.61 -9.59 8.35
C PRO A 121 -2.94 -10.48 9.55
N ALA A 122 -4.15 -11.05 9.56
CA ALA A 122 -4.49 -12.07 10.53
C ALA A 122 -3.40 -13.14 10.45
N LYS A 123 -2.67 -13.33 11.54
CA LYS A 123 -1.86 -14.54 11.69
C LYS A 123 -2.85 -15.68 11.82
N PHE A 124 -3.35 -16.17 10.70
CA PHE A 124 -3.98 -17.48 10.67
C PHE A 124 -2.87 -18.46 10.99
N GLY A 125 -2.75 -18.81 12.27
CA GLY A 125 -1.93 -19.93 12.69
C GLY A 125 -2.47 -21.16 11.99
N CYS A 126 -1.68 -21.72 11.08
CA CYS A 126 -1.81 -23.12 10.72
C CYS A 126 -1.57 -23.92 12.01
N PHE A 127 -2.64 -24.34 12.65
CA PHE A 127 -2.61 -25.50 13.53
C PHE A 127 -2.62 -26.71 12.60
N LEU A 128 -1.43 -27.21 12.27
CA LEU A 128 -1.22 -28.57 11.77
C LEU A 128 -0.91 -29.47 12.96
#